data_AF-A0A1I1PJW5-F1
#
_entry.id   AF-A0A1I1PJW5-F1
#
_cell.length_a   1.000
_cell.length_b   1.000
_cell.length_c   1.000
_cell.angle_alpha   90.00
_cell.angle_beta   90.00
_cell.angle_gamma   90.00
#
_symmetry.space_group_name_H-M   'P 1'
#
loop_
_entity.id
_entity.type
_entity.pdbx_description
1 polymer ?
#
loop_
_entity_poly.entity_id
_entity_poly.type
_entity_poly.pdbx_seq_one_letter_code
_entity_poly.pdbx_strand_id
1 'polypeptide(L)'
;MSNKLQLIEQYNDGSIGKTALGQLRRMMLNAVLSDISRLPDNEVIKYLNKKRSKIELKSIADKVGYGIEPVNIRQTFKAEISGFTQELIKRGLLKVGEKSSVERNSETVTALKEFITKRLQNEKYEWPVNLKGLLYRKALWAYFLDTPVDEVKYVSPLFSRDDEVRELLEVIDIKIVNGEVKTISYVADSALDEMQDTMTSRALSTLRQEMIKTQNKLMASKEENRQLKREIKQYEEEKKRMLTNNKSAFKAGSIH
;
A
#
# COMPACT_ATOMS: atom_id res chain seq x y z
N MET A 1 16.42 -37.77 -22.19
CA MET A 1 15.20 -36.92 -22.23
C MET A 1 15.54 -35.59 -21.60
N SER A 2 15.05 -34.47 -22.16
CA SER A 2 15.33 -33.15 -21.57
C SER A 2 14.82 -33.11 -20.13
N ASN A 3 15.64 -32.63 -19.18
CA ASN A 3 15.29 -32.46 -17.76
C ASN A 3 13.90 -31.80 -17.57
N LYS A 4 13.54 -30.91 -18.50
CA LYS A 4 12.21 -30.28 -18.59
C LYS A 4 11.05 -31.29 -18.75
N LEU A 5 11.17 -32.30 -19.60
CA LEU A 5 10.10 -33.27 -19.88
C LEU A 5 9.82 -34.15 -18.66
N GLN A 6 10.87 -34.59 -17.97
CA GLN A 6 10.75 -35.35 -16.73
C GLN A 6 10.04 -34.56 -15.62
N LEU A 7 10.33 -33.26 -15.50
CA LEU A 7 9.65 -32.39 -14.55
C LEU A 7 8.17 -32.16 -14.90
N ILE A 8 7.82 -32.10 -16.19
CA ILE A 8 6.43 -31.97 -16.65
C ILE A 8 5.65 -33.25 -16.33
N GLU A 9 6.22 -34.42 -16.61
CA GLU A 9 5.62 -35.72 -16.27
C GLU A 9 5.38 -35.83 -14.76
N GLN A 10 6.39 -35.51 -13.94
CA GLN A 10 6.24 -35.49 -12.48
C GLN A 10 5.15 -34.53 -12.00
N TYR A 11 4.96 -33.39 -12.66
CA TYR A 11 3.89 -32.45 -12.32
C TYR A 11 2.51 -33.02 -12.66
N ASN A 12 2.36 -33.61 -13.85
CA ASN A 12 1.10 -34.21 -14.30
C ASN A 12 0.70 -35.42 -13.44
N ASP A 13 1.69 -36.20 -12.99
CA ASP A 13 1.50 -37.36 -12.12
C ASP A 13 1.34 -36.98 -10.64
N GLY A 14 1.44 -35.69 -10.30
CA GLY A 14 1.33 -35.18 -8.93
C GLY A 14 2.48 -35.58 -8.00
N SER A 15 3.57 -36.14 -8.53
CA SER A 15 4.73 -36.63 -7.77
C SER A 15 5.84 -35.58 -7.60
N ILE A 16 5.68 -34.39 -8.19
CA ILE A 16 6.70 -33.35 -8.19
C ILE A 16 6.92 -32.73 -6.80
N GLY A 17 8.18 -32.71 -6.35
CA GLY A 17 8.59 -32.02 -5.13
C GLY A 17 8.59 -30.49 -5.28
N LYS A 18 8.51 -29.75 -4.16
CA LYS A 18 8.49 -28.27 -4.16
C LYS A 18 9.67 -27.63 -4.90
N THR A 19 10.88 -28.16 -4.72
CA THR A 19 12.10 -27.65 -5.36
C THR A 19 12.08 -27.88 -6.88
N ALA A 20 11.69 -29.09 -7.29
CA ALA A 20 11.53 -29.48 -8.68
C ALA A 20 10.45 -28.63 -9.38
N LEU A 21 9.34 -28.34 -8.69
CA LEU A 21 8.29 -27.44 -9.17
C LEU A 21 8.80 -26.00 -9.35
N GLY A 22 9.62 -25.50 -8.42
CA GLY A 22 10.27 -24.20 -8.54
C GLY A 22 11.19 -24.13 -9.77
N GLN A 23 11.96 -25.19 -10.03
CA GLN A 23 12.83 -25.30 -11.21
C GLN A 23 12.02 -25.34 -12.51
N LEU A 24 10.95 -26.16 -12.56
CA LEU A 24 10.05 -26.24 -13.71
C LEU A 24 9.44 -24.86 -14.03
N ARG A 25 8.92 -24.16 -13.01
CA ARG A 25 8.36 -22.81 -13.16
C ARG A 25 9.39 -21.82 -13.69
N ARG A 26 10.63 -21.86 -13.20
CA ARG A 26 11.73 -21.01 -13.70
C ARG A 26 12.06 -21.30 -15.16
N MET A 27 12.13 -22.58 -15.55
CA MET A 27 12.39 -22.97 -16.94
C MET A 27 11.26 -22.51 -17.87
N MET A 28 10.01 -22.69 -17.45
CA MET A 28 8.84 -22.25 -18.22
C MET A 28 8.75 -20.72 -18.30
N LEU A 29 9.03 -20.01 -17.21
CA LEU A 29 9.10 -18.55 -17.18
C LEU A 29 10.15 -18.04 -18.17
N ASN A 30 11.37 -18.56 -18.12
CA ASN A 30 12.43 -18.13 -19.04
C ASN A 30 12.09 -18.41 -20.50
N ALA A 31 11.45 -19.55 -20.79
CA ALA A 31 10.96 -19.85 -22.13
C ALA A 31 9.91 -18.82 -22.59
N VAL A 32 8.90 -18.55 -21.76
CA VAL A 32 7.85 -17.56 -22.05
C VAL A 32 8.44 -16.16 -22.25
N LEU A 33 9.36 -15.73 -21.39
CA LEU A 33 10.03 -14.43 -21.53
C LEU A 33 10.84 -14.35 -22.83
N SER A 34 11.60 -15.40 -23.16
CA SER A 34 12.37 -15.46 -24.41
C SER A 34 11.47 -15.45 -25.65
N ASP A 35 10.34 -16.15 -25.61
CA ASP A 35 9.36 -16.15 -26.69
C ASP A 35 8.74 -14.75 -26.85
N ILE A 36 8.37 -14.08 -25.75
CA ILE A 36 7.86 -12.71 -25.79
C ILE A 36 8.93 -11.75 -26.33
N SER A 37 10.20 -11.89 -25.95
CA SER A 37 11.30 -11.07 -26.50
C SER A 37 11.43 -11.20 -28.01
N ARG A 38 11.04 -12.33 -28.61
CA ARG A 38 11.11 -12.53 -30.07
C ARG A 38 9.88 -12.01 -30.82
N LEU A 39 8.82 -11.64 -30.11
CA LEU A 39 7.62 -11.10 -30.73
C LEU A 39 7.86 -9.67 -31.26
N PRO A 40 7.13 -9.28 -32.32
CA PRO A 40 7.15 -7.90 -32.80
C PRO A 40 6.58 -6.96 -31.74
N ASP A 41 7.01 -5.69 -31.78
CA ASP A 41 6.78 -4.71 -30.73
C ASP A 41 5.30 -4.50 -30.37
N ASN A 42 4.42 -4.56 -31.38
CA ASN A 42 2.97 -4.46 -31.23
C ASN A 42 2.35 -5.61 -30.41
N GLU A 43 2.93 -6.82 -30.50
CA GLU A 43 2.54 -8.00 -29.74
C GLU A 43 3.06 -7.93 -28.30
N VAL A 44 4.31 -7.44 -28.13
CA VAL A 44 4.94 -7.31 -26.81
C VAL A 44 4.17 -6.35 -25.90
N ILE A 45 3.62 -5.26 -26.47
CA ILE A 45 2.83 -4.27 -25.73
C ILE A 45 1.62 -4.90 -25.02
N LYS A 46 1.08 -6.02 -25.51
CA LYS A 46 -0.05 -6.73 -24.88
C LYS A 46 0.31 -7.33 -23.51
N TYR A 47 1.60 -7.48 -23.20
CA TYR A 47 2.11 -7.98 -21.91
C TYR A 47 2.51 -6.85 -20.95
N LEU A 48 2.23 -5.60 -21.33
CA LEU A 48 2.47 -4.42 -20.51
C LEU A 48 1.15 -3.87 -19.96
N ASN A 49 1.22 -3.19 -18.83
CA ASN A 49 0.07 -2.44 -18.33
C ASN A 49 -0.37 -1.35 -19.33
N LYS A 50 -1.61 -0.86 -19.22
CA LYS A 50 -2.15 0.19 -20.10
C LYS A 50 -1.26 1.44 -20.25
N LYS A 51 -0.50 1.76 -19.19
CA LYS A 51 0.42 2.92 -19.16
C LYS A 51 1.82 2.63 -19.73
N ARG A 52 2.11 1.39 -20.16
CA ARG A 52 3.43 0.88 -20.58
C ARG A 52 4.56 1.17 -19.59
N SER A 53 4.23 1.24 -18.30
CA SER A 53 5.17 1.55 -17.23
C SER A 53 5.67 0.33 -16.47
N LYS A 54 4.94 -0.80 -16.57
CA LYS A 54 5.27 -2.07 -15.91
C LYS A 54 4.76 -3.24 -16.73
N ILE A 55 5.40 -4.38 -16.53
CA ILE A 55 4.99 -5.66 -17.09
C ILE A 55 3.73 -6.16 -16.36
N GLU A 56 2.75 -6.66 -17.10
CA GLU A 56 1.53 -7.25 -16.56
C GLU A 56 1.77 -8.70 -16.10
N LEU A 57 2.18 -8.86 -14.84
CA LEU A 57 2.56 -10.16 -14.27
C LEU A 57 1.46 -11.22 -14.33
N LYS A 58 0.18 -10.82 -14.37
CA LYS A 58 -0.94 -11.75 -14.50
C LYS A 58 -0.90 -12.46 -15.86
N SER A 59 -0.74 -11.71 -16.94
CA SER A 59 -0.65 -12.27 -18.30
C SER A 59 0.52 -13.25 -18.46
N ILE A 60 1.64 -12.98 -17.76
CA ILE A 60 2.81 -13.87 -17.75
C ILE A 60 2.53 -15.12 -16.93
N ALA A 61 1.93 -14.98 -15.75
CA ALA A 61 1.57 -16.13 -14.91
C ALA A 61 0.63 -17.10 -15.64
N ASP A 62 -0.39 -16.55 -16.31
CA ASP A 62 -1.36 -17.33 -17.08
C ASP A 62 -0.69 -18.11 -18.22
N LYS A 63 0.30 -17.51 -18.89
CA LYS A 63 1.08 -18.17 -19.95
C LYS A 63 2.06 -19.23 -19.45
N VAL A 64 2.65 -19.03 -18.28
CA VAL A 64 3.62 -19.96 -17.72
C VAL A 64 2.91 -21.21 -17.19
N GLY A 65 1.76 -21.05 -16.53
CA GLY A 65 0.99 -22.17 -15.97
C GLY A 65 1.62 -22.80 -14.73
N TYR A 66 1.36 -24.10 -14.50
CA TYR A 66 1.88 -24.89 -13.37
C TYR A 66 1.61 -24.28 -11.98
N GLY A 67 0.48 -23.58 -11.84
CA GLY A 67 0.04 -22.92 -10.60
C GLY A 67 0.96 -21.79 -10.13
N ILE A 68 1.70 -21.14 -11.04
CA ILE A 68 2.46 -19.94 -10.71
C ILE A 68 1.52 -18.74 -10.56
N GLU A 69 1.68 -17.97 -9.49
CA GLU A 69 0.90 -16.74 -9.28
C GLU A 69 1.76 -15.49 -9.51
N PRO A 70 1.14 -14.33 -9.79
CA PRO A 70 1.86 -13.06 -9.91
C PRO A 70 2.71 -12.71 -8.68
N VAL A 71 2.31 -13.15 -7.49
CA VAL A 71 3.05 -12.97 -6.25
C VAL A 71 4.36 -13.77 -6.27
N ASN A 72 4.33 -15.01 -6.74
CA ASN A 72 5.55 -15.84 -6.87
C ASN A 72 6.52 -15.22 -7.88
N ILE A 73 6.02 -14.70 -8.99
CA ILE A 73 6.84 -13.99 -9.99
C ILE A 73 7.50 -12.76 -9.38
N ARG A 74 6.76 -11.98 -8.58
CA ARG A 74 7.27 -10.77 -7.93
C ARG A 74 8.37 -11.05 -6.90
N GLN A 75 8.22 -12.12 -6.12
CA GLN A 75 9.08 -12.39 -4.97
C GLN A 75 10.23 -13.34 -5.34
N THR A 76 9.91 -14.50 -5.91
CA THR A 76 10.86 -15.59 -6.14
C THR A 76 11.61 -15.46 -7.46
N PHE A 77 10.99 -14.88 -8.49
CA PHE A 77 11.54 -14.74 -9.85
C PHE A 77 11.83 -13.29 -10.23
N LYS A 78 12.15 -12.48 -9.22
CA LYS A 78 12.41 -11.03 -9.39
C LYS A 78 13.58 -10.76 -10.34
N ALA A 79 14.62 -11.59 -10.32
CA ALA A 79 15.84 -11.39 -11.12
C ALA A 79 15.54 -11.54 -12.61
N GLU A 80 14.81 -12.58 -12.99
CA GLU A 80 14.41 -12.90 -14.35
C GLU A 80 13.51 -11.80 -14.94
N ILE A 81 12.54 -11.34 -14.16
CA ILE A 81 11.67 -10.22 -14.56
C ILE A 81 12.45 -8.90 -14.66
N SER A 82 13.41 -8.67 -13.78
CA SER A 82 14.24 -7.46 -13.83
C SER A 82 15.11 -7.44 -15.10
N GLY A 83 15.71 -8.57 -15.47
CA GLY A 83 16.47 -8.71 -16.72
C GLY A 83 15.61 -8.44 -17.95
N PHE A 84 14.43 -9.04 -18.02
CA PHE A 84 13.48 -8.82 -19.12
C PHE A 84 12.95 -7.37 -19.15
N THR A 85 12.72 -6.75 -17.98
CA THR A 85 12.34 -5.33 -17.90
C THR A 85 13.42 -4.42 -18.51
N GLN A 86 14.70 -4.68 -18.21
CA GLN A 86 15.82 -3.93 -18.79
C GLN A 86 15.90 -4.11 -20.31
N GLU A 87 15.62 -5.31 -20.83
CA GLU A 87 15.54 -5.56 -22.26
C GLU A 87 14.43 -4.74 -22.93
N LEU A 88 13.22 -4.69 -22.33
CA LEU A 88 12.10 -3.90 -22.86
C LEU A 88 12.34 -2.39 -22.80
N ILE A 89 13.10 -1.92 -21.79
CA ILE A 89 13.56 -0.53 -21.71
C ILE A 89 14.53 -0.22 -22.85
N LYS A 90 15.53 -1.10 -23.08
CA LYS A 90 16.50 -0.94 -24.19
C LYS A 90 15.82 -0.91 -25.56
N ARG A 91 14.75 -1.69 -25.73
CA ARG A 91 13.93 -1.70 -26.95
C ARG A 91 12.96 -0.50 -27.05
N GLY A 92 12.88 0.37 -26.05
CA GLY A 92 11.98 1.52 -26.03
C GLY A 92 10.50 1.19 -25.90
N LEU A 93 10.14 -0.05 -25.58
CA LEU A 93 8.75 -0.54 -25.49
C LEU A 93 8.13 -0.27 -24.14
N LEU A 94 8.94 -0.41 -23.09
CA LEU A 94 8.58 0.01 -21.76
C LEU A 94 8.97 1.48 -21.63
N LYS A 95 7.98 2.35 -21.47
CA LYS A 95 8.26 3.73 -21.08
C LYS A 95 8.96 3.64 -19.74
N VAL A 96 10.17 4.19 -19.63
CA VAL A 96 10.79 4.48 -18.34
C VAL A 96 9.84 5.46 -17.66
N GLY A 97 8.85 4.91 -16.97
CA GLY A 97 7.83 5.67 -16.28
C GLY A 97 8.53 6.44 -15.19
N GLU A 98 8.07 7.68 -14.98
CA GLU A 98 8.38 8.52 -13.83
C GLU A 98 8.95 7.71 -12.66
N LYS A 99 10.16 8.10 -12.25
CA LYS A 99 10.92 7.58 -11.11
C LYS A 99 10.00 6.97 -10.06
N SER A 100 10.36 5.80 -9.53
CA SER A 100 9.57 5.15 -8.48
C SER A 100 9.33 6.13 -7.31
N SER A 101 8.23 5.96 -6.56
CA SER A 101 7.97 6.81 -5.40
C SER A 101 9.16 6.84 -4.42
N VAL A 102 9.94 5.76 -4.37
CA VAL A 102 11.14 5.66 -3.54
C VAL A 102 12.25 6.56 -4.08
N GLU A 103 12.53 6.50 -5.39
CA GLU A 103 13.54 7.34 -6.05
C GLU A 103 13.16 8.83 -6.03
N ARG A 104 11.88 9.16 -6.24
CA ARG A 104 11.39 10.55 -6.08
C ARG A 104 11.59 11.04 -4.65
N ASN A 105 11.27 10.22 -3.67
CA ASN A 105 11.43 10.60 -2.27
C ASN A 105 12.89 10.79 -1.91
N SER A 106 13.80 9.90 -2.34
CA SER A 106 15.24 10.04 -2.06
C SER A 106 15.82 11.30 -2.69
N GLU A 107 15.48 11.59 -3.95
CA GLU A 107 15.94 12.82 -4.61
C GLU A 107 15.37 14.07 -3.97
N THR A 108 14.10 14.04 -3.56
CA THR A 108 13.45 15.17 -2.86
C THR A 108 14.11 15.40 -1.50
N VAL A 109 14.46 14.34 -0.78
CA VAL A 109 15.21 14.43 0.49
C VAL A 109 16.58 15.04 0.26
N THR A 110 17.33 14.58 -0.73
CA THR A 110 18.65 15.15 -1.08
C THR A 110 18.52 16.64 -1.45
N ALA A 111 17.58 16.98 -2.32
CA ALA A 111 17.34 18.37 -2.73
C ALA A 111 16.94 19.26 -1.54
N LEU A 112 16.12 18.74 -0.62
CA LEU A 112 15.70 19.46 0.58
C LEU A 112 16.88 19.68 1.54
N LYS A 113 17.74 18.67 1.76
CA LYS A 113 18.96 18.79 2.58
C LYS A 113 19.90 19.85 2.00
N GLU A 114 20.11 19.81 0.69
CA GLU A 114 20.92 20.82 0.01
C GLU A 114 20.32 22.22 0.13
N PHE A 115 19.01 22.36 -0.05
CA PHE A 115 18.30 23.62 0.13
C PHE A 115 18.53 24.18 1.54
N ILE A 116 18.28 23.37 2.58
CA ILE A 116 18.46 23.77 3.97
C ILE A 116 19.91 24.18 4.26
N THR A 117 20.87 23.36 3.81
CA THR A 117 22.30 23.60 4.05
C THR A 117 22.78 24.88 3.37
N LYS A 118 22.37 25.11 2.11
CA LYS A 118 22.70 26.34 1.37
C LYS A 118 22.13 27.59 2.06
N ARG A 119 20.94 27.50 2.67
CA ARG A 119 20.34 28.63 3.38
C ARG A 119 20.95 28.86 4.75
N LEU A 120 21.38 27.81 5.45
CA LEU A 120 22.14 27.92 6.71
C LEU A 120 23.46 28.68 6.52
N GLN A 121 24.11 28.55 5.37
CA GLN A 121 25.32 29.29 5.02
C GLN A 121 25.06 30.74 4.59
N ASN A 122 23.79 31.13 4.39
CA ASN A 122 23.43 32.46 3.94
C ASN A 122 22.94 33.32 5.12
N GLU A 123 23.81 34.19 5.63
CA GLU A 123 23.50 35.10 6.75
C GLU A 123 22.38 36.11 6.45
N LYS A 124 22.06 36.34 5.18
CA LYS A 124 20.95 37.23 4.77
C LYS A 124 19.61 36.52 4.71
N TYR A 125 19.58 35.19 4.80
CA TYR A 125 18.35 34.43 4.74
C TYR A 125 17.55 34.57 6.04
N GLU A 126 16.25 34.81 5.90
CA GLU A 126 15.32 34.95 7.02
C GLU A 126 14.53 33.66 7.21
N TRP A 127 14.67 33.05 8.38
CA TRP A 127 14.00 31.81 8.72
C TRP A 127 12.56 32.07 9.18
N PRO A 128 11.55 31.36 8.63
CA PRO A 128 10.15 31.58 9.00
C PRO A 128 9.86 31.02 10.39
N VAL A 129 9.33 31.84 11.30
CA VAL A 129 9.08 31.47 12.71
C VAL A 129 7.58 31.48 13.00
N ASN A 130 7.11 30.44 13.71
CA ASN A 130 5.72 30.28 14.11
C ASN A 130 5.40 31.08 15.40
N LEU A 131 4.14 31.04 15.82
CA LEU A 131 3.67 31.70 17.05
C LEU A 131 4.42 31.27 18.32
N LYS A 132 5.02 30.07 18.32
CA LYS A 132 5.77 29.49 19.45
C LYS A 132 7.25 29.89 19.44
N GLY A 133 7.70 30.68 18.47
CA GLY A 133 9.11 31.06 18.37
C GLY A 133 10.02 29.96 17.78
N LEU A 134 9.44 28.94 17.14
CA LEU A 134 10.16 27.84 16.48
C LEU A 134 10.01 27.92 14.96
N LEU A 135 10.80 27.15 14.21
CA LEU A 135 10.71 27.17 12.76
C LEU A 135 9.32 26.72 12.28
N TYR A 136 8.71 27.57 11.46
CA TYR A 136 7.44 27.29 10.83
C TYR A 136 7.66 26.38 9.60
N ARG A 137 7.52 25.06 9.82
CA ARG A 137 7.82 24.04 8.82
C ARG A 137 6.96 24.15 7.55
N LYS A 138 5.72 24.64 7.64
CA LYS A 138 4.85 24.85 6.47
C LYS A 138 5.39 25.93 5.54
N ALA A 139 5.81 27.08 6.08
CA ALA A 139 6.46 28.13 5.29
C ALA A 139 7.81 27.68 4.73
N LEU A 140 8.62 26.92 5.49
CA LEU A 140 9.85 26.34 4.95
C LEU A 140 9.57 25.44 3.73
N TRP A 141 8.52 24.61 3.81
CA TRP A 141 8.13 23.75 2.70
C TRP A 141 7.64 24.55 1.50
N ALA A 142 6.86 25.61 1.74
CA ALA A 142 6.40 26.54 0.71
C ALA A 142 7.59 27.17 -0.04
N TYR A 143 8.61 27.63 0.69
CA TYR A 143 9.84 28.19 0.12
C TYR A 143 10.64 27.16 -0.69
N PHE A 144 10.66 25.90 -0.25
CA PHE A 144 11.33 24.83 -1.01
C PHE A 144 10.59 24.50 -2.31
N LEU A 145 9.25 24.54 -2.29
CA LEU A 145 8.40 24.28 -3.46
C LEU A 145 8.22 25.50 -4.38
N ASP A 146 8.74 26.66 -3.99
CA ASP A 146 8.50 27.94 -4.67
C ASP A 146 6.99 28.21 -4.85
N THR A 147 6.24 28.05 -3.77
CA THR A 147 4.77 28.18 -3.73
C THR A 147 4.37 29.09 -2.56
N PRO A 148 3.29 29.89 -2.69
CA PRO A 148 2.74 30.65 -1.56
C PRO A 148 2.37 29.77 -0.37
N VAL A 149 2.55 30.28 0.86
CA VAL A 149 2.35 29.51 2.11
C VAL A 149 0.89 29.09 2.31
N ASP A 150 -0.06 29.92 1.86
CA ASP A 150 -1.50 29.70 1.90
C ASP A 150 -1.96 28.59 0.94
N GLU A 151 -1.25 28.36 -0.16
CA GLU A 151 -1.53 27.26 -1.10
C GLU A 151 -1.01 25.90 -0.60
N VAL A 152 -0.09 25.90 0.37
CA VAL A 152 0.43 24.67 0.97
C VAL A 152 -0.60 24.08 1.93
N LYS A 153 -1.29 23.02 1.50
CA LYS A 153 -2.29 22.33 2.35
C LYS A 153 -1.69 21.47 3.44
N TYR A 154 -0.57 20.80 3.15
CA TYR A 154 0.05 19.84 4.06
C TYR A 154 1.56 19.98 4.04
N VAL A 155 2.15 19.86 5.23
CA VAL A 155 3.59 19.78 5.42
C VAL A 155 4.07 18.40 4.97
N SER A 156 5.20 18.36 4.27
CA SER A 156 5.78 17.10 3.81
C SER A 156 6.11 16.16 4.97
N PRO A 157 5.74 14.86 4.91
CA PRO A 157 6.13 13.88 5.93
C PRO A 157 7.65 13.69 6.03
N LEU A 158 8.41 14.17 5.04
CA LEU A 158 9.87 14.07 5.01
C LEU A 158 10.51 14.73 6.23
N PHE A 159 9.93 15.82 6.75
CA PHE A 159 10.44 16.49 7.95
C PHE A 159 10.38 15.63 9.22
N SER A 160 9.51 14.61 9.26
CA SER A 160 9.39 13.71 10.42
C SER A 160 9.98 12.33 10.17
N ARG A 161 10.04 11.88 8.90
CA ARG A 161 10.43 10.52 8.52
C ARG A 161 11.92 10.34 8.25
N ASP A 162 12.62 11.39 7.83
CA ASP A 162 14.06 11.34 7.57
C ASP A 162 14.82 11.92 8.76
N ASP A 163 15.65 11.09 9.40
CA ASP A 163 16.34 11.47 10.65
C ASP A 163 17.32 12.63 10.44
N GLU A 164 18.06 12.64 9.32
CA GLU A 164 19.00 13.73 9.01
C GLU A 164 18.30 15.05 8.72
N VAL A 165 17.17 15.04 7.98
CA VAL A 165 16.36 16.26 7.80
C VAL A 165 15.85 16.75 9.16
N ARG A 166 15.38 15.85 10.03
CA ARG A 166 14.91 16.21 11.37
C ARG A 166 16.03 16.85 12.21
N GLU A 167 17.21 16.27 12.22
CA GLU A 167 18.38 16.82 12.93
C GLU A 167 18.76 18.22 12.42
N LEU A 168 18.81 18.44 11.10
CA LEU A 168 19.07 19.76 10.53
C LEU A 168 18.03 20.80 10.98
N LEU A 169 16.76 20.38 10.98
CA LEU A 169 15.64 21.21 11.39
C LEU A 169 15.65 21.54 12.89
N GLU A 170 16.13 20.64 13.75
CA GLU A 170 16.33 20.86 15.18
C GLU A 170 17.50 21.82 15.44
N VAL A 171 18.61 21.68 14.71
CA VAL A 171 19.73 22.64 14.77
C VAL A 171 19.26 24.05 14.42
N ILE A 172 18.39 24.19 13.41
CA ILE A 172 17.81 25.49 13.06
C ILE A 172 16.93 26.03 14.19
N ASP A 173 16.09 25.21 14.81
CA ASP A 173 15.27 25.65 15.95
C ASP A 173 16.14 26.17 17.10
N ILE A 174 17.23 25.47 17.42
CA ILE A 174 18.21 25.92 18.45
C ILE A 174 18.81 27.27 18.05
N LYS A 175 19.24 27.42 16.80
CA LYS A 175 19.80 28.69 16.30
C LYS A 175 18.80 29.84 16.33
N ILE A 176 17.53 29.58 16.04
CA ILE A 176 16.45 30.57 16.14
C ILE A 176 16.28 31.01 17.60
N VAL A 177 16.18 30.06 18.52
CA VAL A 177 16.03 30.34 19.96
C VAL A 177 17.22 31.12 20.52
N ASN A 178 18.44 30.78 20.08
CA ASN A 178 19.66 31.48 20.47
C ASN A 178 19.84 32.85 19.78
N GLY A 179 18.98 33.22 18.81
CA GLY A 179 19.12 34.45 18.05
C GLY A 179 20.33 34.48 17.10
N GLU A 180 20.86 33.30 16.73
CA GLU A 180 22.03 33.16 15.86
C GLU A 180 21.71 33.33 14.37
N VAL A 181 20.42 33.31 14.00
CA VAL A 181 19.95 33.47 12.62
C VAL A 181 18.87 34.55 12.53
N LYS A 182 18.75 35.19 11.37
CA LYS A 182 17.67 36.14 11.09
C LYS A 182 16.34 35.41 10.92
N THR A 183 15.26 36.03 11.38
CA THR A 183 13.93 35.42 11.38
C THR A 183 12.88 36.35 10.80
N ILE A 184 11.84 35.75 10.23
CA ILE A 184 10.64 36.44 9.76
C ILE A 184 9.41 35.82 10.44
N SER A 185 8.51 36.68 10.92
CA SER A 185 7.37 36.26 11.74
C SER A 185 6.20 35.77 10.90
N TYR A 186 5.70 34.57 11.21
CA TYR A 186 4.48 33.95 10.69
C TYR A 186 3.47 33.66 11.81
N VAL A 187 3.43 34.50 12.85
CA VAL A 187 2.58 34.30 14.03
C VAL A 187 1.11 34.16 13.66
N ALA A 188 0.59 35.01 12.78
CA ALA A 188 -0.83 34.99 12.39
C ALA A 188 -1.19 33.70 11.61
N ASP A 189 -0.41 33.36 10.59
CA ASP A 189 -0.67 32.17 9.75
C ASP A 189 -0.53 30.88 10.55
N SER A 190 0.52 30.77 11.38
CA SER A 190 0.71 29.61 12.24
C SER A 190 -0.35 29.49 13.34
N ALA A 191 -0.91 30.59 13.83
CA ALA A 191 -2.03 30.54 14.78
C ALA A 191 -3.30 29.98 14.14
N LEU A 192 -3.59 30.37 12.90
CA LEU A 192 -4.73 29.83 12.14
C LEU A 192 -4.58 28.31 11.90
N ASP A 193 -3.38 27.87 11.52
CA ASP A 193 -3.08 26.45 11.34
C ASP A 193 -3.26 25.66 12.65
N GLU A 194 -2.75 26.16 13.78
CA GLU A 194 -2.89 25.49 15.08
C GLU A 194 -4.35 25.39 15.54
N MET A 195 -5.15 26.43 15.28
CA MET A 195 -6.59 26.40 15.57
C MET A 195 -7.32 25.36 14.72
N GLN A 196 -6.99 25.28 13.42
CA GLN A 196 -7.56 24.30 12.52
C GLN A 196 -7.20 22.86 12.92
N ASP A 197 -5.94 22.60 13.26
CA ASP A 197 -5.47 21.29 13.71
C ASP A 197 -6.12 20.87 15.04
N THR A 198 -6.28 21.82 15.98
CA THR A 198 -6.90 21.53 17.28
C THR A 198 -8.40 21.20 17.13
N MET A 199 -9.13 21.95 16.31
CA MET A 199 -10.56 21.68 16.05
C MET A 199 -10.78 20.37 15.30
N THR A 200 -9.98 20.09 14.27
CA THR A 200 -10.07 18.84 13.50
C THR A 200 -9.70 17.62 14.32
N SER A 201 -8.67 17.72 15.18
CA SER A 201 -8.28 16.64 16.10
C SER A 201 -9.39 16.29 17.10
N ARG A 202 -10.07 17.30 17.67
CA ARG A 202 -11.24 17.09 18.53
C ARG A 202 -12.38 16.39 17.79
N ALA A 203 -12.71 16.84 16.58
CA ALA A 203 -13.75 16.22 15.75
C ALA A 203 -13.43 14.75 15.43
N LEU A 204 -12.17 14.44 15.06
CA LEU A 204 -11.72 13.07 14.80
C LEU A 204 -11.80 12.18 16.04
N SER A 205 -11.47 12.70 17.22
CA SER A 205 -11.59 11.97 18.48
C SER A 205 -13.05 11.59 18.76
N THR A 206 -13.98 12.53 18.59
CA THR A 206 -15.42 12.26 18.74
C THR A 206 -15.91 11.22 17.75
N LEU A 207 -15.53 11.32 16.47
CA LEU A 207 -15.89 10.34 15.45
C LEU A 207 -15.36 8.94 15.76
N ARG A 208 -14.13 8.83 16.28
CA ARG A 208 -13.57 7.53 16.72
C ARG A 208 -14.37 6.93 17.88
N GLN A 209 -14.78 7.75 18.85
CA GLN A 209 -15.63 7.29 19.94
C GLN A 209 -17.01 6.80 19.45
N GLU A 210 -17.62 7.52 18.50
CA GLU A 210 -18.89 7.10 17.88
C GLU A 210 -18.74 5.81 17.07
N MET A 211 -17.65 5.65 16.34
CA MET A 211 -17.33 4.42 15.61
C MET A 211 -17.19 3.22 16.55
N ILE A 212 -16.49 3.38 17.69
CA ILE A 212 -16.37 2.31 18.69
C ILE A 212 -17.75 1.97 19.29
N LYS A 213 -18.56 2.99 19.63
CA LYS A 213 -19.92 2.79 20.15
C LYS A 213 -20.80 2.03 19.15
N THR A 214 -20.75 2.40 17.87
CA THR A 214 -21.55 1.74 16.81
C THR A 214 -21.07 0.32 16.54
N GLN A 215 -19.76 0.07 16.56
CA GLN A 215 -19.19 -1.27 16.42
C GLN A 215 -19.61 -2.21 17.57
N ASN A 216 -19.62 -1.71 18.81
CA ASN A 216 -20.10 -2.47 19.96
C ASN A 216 -21.59 -2.80 19.85
N LYS A 217 -22.43 -1.84 19.43
CA LYS A 217 -23.86 -2.08 19.17
C LYS A 217 -24.08 -3.14 18.09
N LEU A 218 -23.29 -3.09 17.01
CA LEU A 218 -23.37 -4.09 15.94
C LEU A 218 -22.98 -5.48 16.42
N MET A 219 -21.93 -5.59 17.24
CA MET A 219 -21.51 -6.86 17.84
C MET A 219 -22.58 -7.43 18.76
N ALA A 220 -23.19 -6.60 19.62
CA ALA A 220 -24.30 -7.01 20.47
C ALA A 220 -25.49 -7.53 19.66
N SER A 221 -25.92 -6.77 18.64
CA SER A 221 -27.02 -7.18 17.76
C SER A 221 -26.72 -8.45 16.95
N LYS A 222 -25.46 -8.68 16.57
CA LYS A 222 -25.03 -9.94 15.92
C LYS A 222 -25.14 -11.12 16.87
N GLU A 223 -24.82 -10.94 18.14
CA GLU A 223 -24.92 -12.01 19.14
C GLU A 223 -26.37 -12.32 19.48
N GLU A 224 -27.21 -11.31 19.68
CA GLU A 224 -28.66 -11.47 19.85
C GLU A 224 -29.28 -12.21 18.65
N ASN A 225 -28.92 -11.83 17.42
CA ASN A 225 -29.38 -12.53 16.21
C ASN A 225 -28.95 -14.00 16.16
N ARG A 226 -27.76 -14.34 16.68
CA ARG A 226 -27.32 -15.74 16.75
C ARG A 226 -28.11 -16.52 17.77
N GLN A 227 -28.41 -15.93 18.93
CA GLN A 227 -29.24 -16.54 19.97
C GLN A 227 -30.65 -16.80 19.45
N LEU A 228 -31.30 -15.78 18.88
CA LEU A 228 -32.64 -15.91 18.29
C LEU A 228 -32.68 -16.97 17.19
N LYS A 229 -31.66 -17.05 16.32
CA LYS A 229 -31.57 -18.11 15.29
C LYS A 229 -31.46 -19.51 15.89
N ARG A 230 -30.76 -19.67 17.02
CA ARG A 230 -30.66 -20.96 17.72
C ARG A 230 -32.01 -21.35 18.34
N GLU A 231 -32.68 -20.40 18.98
CA GLU A 231 -34.03 -20.62 19.56
C GLU A 231 -35.04 -21.01 18.49
N ILE A 232 -35.09 -20.28 17.37
CA ILE A 232 -35.97 -20.61 16.24
C ILE A 232 -35.72 -22.05 15.77
N LYS A 233 -34.45 -22.44 15.63
CA LYS A 233 -34.09 -23.81 15.19
C LYS A 233 -34.53 -24.87 16.20
N GLN A 234 -34.38 -24.61 17.49
CA GLN A 234 -34.86 -25.50 18.56
C GLN A 234 -36.38 -25.66 18.51
N TYR A 235 -37.13 -24.56 18.37
CA TYR A 235 -38.59 -24.60 18.23
C TYR A 235 -39.04 -25.35 16.96
N GLU A 236 -38.33 -25.17 15.84
CA GLU A 236 -38.62 -25.92 14.61
C GLU A 236 -38.38 -27.43 14.77
N GLU A 237 -37.31 -27.81 15.45
CA GLU A 237 -37.00 -29.21 15.74
C GLU A 237 -38.02 -29.82 16.71
N GLU A 238 -38.40 -29.10 17.76
CA GLU A 238 -39.44 -29.53 18.72
C GLU A 238 -40.80 -29.69 18.03
N LYS A 239 -41.20 -28.72 17.20
CA LYS A 239 -42.43 -28.80 16.41
C LYS A 239 -42.42 -30.00 15.47
N LYS A 240 -41.29 -30.29 14.81
CA LYS A 240 -41.14 -31.48 13.97
C LYS A 240 -41.30 -32.77 14.78
N ARG A 241 -40.69 -32.86 15.97
CA ARG A 241 -40.81 -34.03 16.86
C ARG A 241 -42.25 -34.26 17.33
N MET A 242 -42.96 -33.20 17.72
CA MET A 242 -44.37 -33.27 18.11
C MET A 242 -45.26 -33.76 16.95
N LEU A 243 -45.03 -33.26 15.74
CA LEU A 243 -45.78 -33.69 14.55
C LEU A 243 -45.48 -35.13 14.14
N THR A 244 -44.23 -35.61 14.29
CA THR A 244 -43.88 -37.02 14.02
C THR A 244 -44.48 -37.96 15.07
N ASN A 245 -44.46 -37.57 16.35
CA ASN A 245 -45.03 -38.38 17.44
C ASN A 245 -46.56 -38.51 17.33
N ASN A 246 -47.25 -37.45 16.88
CA ASN A 246 -48.69 -37.52 16.61
C ASN A 246 -49.03 -38.42 15.41
N LYS A 247 -48.18 -38.48 14.37
CA LYS A 247 -48.40 -39.41 13.23
C LYS A 247 -48.20 -40.88 13.63
N SER A 248 -47.24 -41.17 14.50
CA SER A 248 -47.06 -42.53 15.04
C SER A 248 -48.20 -42.97 15.96
N ALA A 249 -48.74 -42.06 16.77
CA ALA A 249 -49.91 -42.34 17.61
C ALA A 249 -51.18 -42.60 16.77
N PHE A 250 -51.40 -41.84 15.69
CA PHE A 250 -52.55 -42.04 14.80
C PHE A 250 -52.50 -43.36 14.03
N LYS A 251 -51.30 -43.82 13.62
CA LYS A 251 -51.12 -45.13 12.98
C LYS A 251 -51.36 -46.31 13.93
N ALA A 252 -51.06 -46.17 15.21
CA ALA A 252 -51.31 -47.22 16.20
C ALA A 252 -52.80 -47.36 16.55
N GLY A 253 -53.57 -46.27 16.52
CA GLY A 253 -55.01 -46.28 16.81
C GLY A 253 -55.92 -46.61 15.62
N SER A 254 -55.40 -46.64 14.39
CA SER A 254 -56.18 -46.91 13.17
C SER A 254 -56.09 -48.37 12.69
N ILE A 255 -55.46 -49.25 13.48
CA ILE A 255 -55.48 -50.71 13.30
C ILE A 255 -56.51 -51.26 14.29
N HIS A 256 -57.79 -51.11 13.96
CA HIS A 256 -58.91 -51.86 14.53
C HIS A 256 -60.03 -51.93 13.50
#